data_AF-A0A6A6A5W4-F1
#
_entry.id   AF-A0A6A6A5W4-F1
#
_cell.length_a   1.000
_cell.length_b   1.000
_cell.length_c   1.000
_cell.angle_alpha   90.00
_cell.angle_beta   90.00
_cell.angle_gamma   90.00
#
_symmetry.space_group_name_H-M   'P 1'
#
loop_
_entity.id
_entity.type
_entity.pdbx_description
1 polymer ?
#
loop_
_entity_poly.entity_id
_entity_poly.type
_entity_poly.pdbx_seq_one_letter_code
_entity_poly.pdbx_strand_id
1 'polypeptide(L)'
;RHHECPACDFDGESWEDLLQHCRQTSCREVCQGCDDGSGSLWGSNSDGYWEHVDDHNVCTQCERHFGTPDNLFQHELTHRAANYECFYCPQMFKTYGGMAGFPGTSIIHAERGVCSNSDRIDLYMLAAECHRWRAFIDQDYHSEMLGGWDLEYRYGKVDPFHCPECGIRLPQLSSLFQHIESNSCDQTLNDGAIGQLRNFLWNRLTQ
;
A
#
# COMPACT_ATOMS: atom_id res chain seq x y z
N ARG A 1 -32.03 28.64 -13.61
CA ARG A 1 -32.26 27.93 -12.33
C ARG A 1 -31.09 28.32 -11.46
N HIS A 2 -31.34 28.84 -10.27
CA HIS A 2 -30.30 29.21 -9.31
C HIS A 2 -29.85 27.94 -8.59
N HIS A 3 -28.54 27.80 -8.35
CA HIS A 3 -27.94 26.67 -7.63
C HIS A 3 -27.28 27.22 -6.38
N GLU A 4 -28.13 27.50 -5.39
CA GLU A 4 -27.75 28.14 -4.14
C GLU A 4 -27.08 27.14 -3.19
N CYS A 5 -25.99 27.58 -2.56
CA CYS A 5 -25.30 26.80 -1.55
C CYS A 5 -26.13 26.75 -0.25
N PRO A 6 -26.43 25.57 0.31
CA PRO A 6 -27.21 25.48 1.55
C PRO A 6 -26.44 25.92 2.82
N ALA A 7 -25.22 26.42 2.71
CA ALA A 7 -24.36 26.80 3.85
C ALA A 7 -23.81 28.24 3.76
N CYS A 8 -23.91 28.90 2.62
CA CYS A 8 -23.41 30.26 2.43
C CYS A 8 -24.18 30.98 1.30
N ASP A 9 -23.90 32.26 1.08
CA ASP A 9 -24.62 33.07 0.09
C ASP A 9 -24.14 32.85 -1.36
N PHE A 10 -23.47 31.74 -1.65
CA PHE A 10 -23.03 31.41 -3.01
C PHE A 10 -24.20 30.92 -3.86
N ASP A 11 -24.31 31.42 -5.09
CA ASP A 11 -25.28 31.01 -6.09
C ASP A 11 -24.55 30.77 -7.42
N GLY A 12 -24.58 29.51 -7.90
CA GLY A 12 -23.93 29.08 -9.13
C GLY A 12 -24.83 29.15 -10.36
N GLU A 13 -24.24 29.41 -11.52
CA GLU A 13 -24.95 29.38 -12.81
C GLU A 13 -25.38 27.95 -13.20
N SER A 14 -24.64 26.95 -12.73
CA SER A 14 -24.91 25.52 -12.93
C SER A 14 -24.68 24.70 -11.65
N TRP A 15 -25.17 23.46 -11.67
CA TRP A 15 -24.93 22.49 -10.59
C TRP A 15 -23.42 22.23 -10.40
N GLU A 16 -22.65 22.13 -11.49
CA GLU A 16 -21.20 21.93 -11.41
C GLU A 16 -20.49 23.10 -10.73
N ASP A 17 -20.94 24.34 -10.96
CA ASP A 17 -20.38 25.52 -10.29
C ASP A 17 -20.58 25.45 -8.77
N LEU A 18 -21.75 24.95 -8.34
CA LEU A 18 -22.04 24.73 -6.92
C LEU A 18 -21.17 23.61 -6.33
N LEU A 19 -21.01 22.49 -7.03
CA LEU A 19 -20.12 21.40 -6.59
C LEU A 19 -18.67 21.89 -6.46
N GLN A 20 -18.18 22.62 -7.46
CA GLN A 20 -16.83 23.16 -7.45
C GLN A 20 -16.63 24.18 -6.33
N HIS A 21 -17.61 25.04 -6.08
CA HIS A 21 -17.60 25.96 -4.94
C HIS A 21 -17.48 25.20 -3.61
N CYS A 22 -18.29 24.14 -3.40
CA CYS A 22 -18.25 23.34 -2.19
C CYS A 22 -16.90 22.63 -2.01
N ARG A 23 -16.28 22.11 -3.09
CA ARG A 23 -14.92 21.53 -3.04
C ARG A 23 -13.84 22.54 -2.64
N GLN A 24 -13.95 23.79 -3.09
CA GLN A 24 -12.95 24.82 -2.82
C GLN A 24 -13.07 25.44 -1.42
N THR A 25 -14.30 25.58 -0.94
CA THR A 25 -14.58 26.27 0.33
C THR A 25 -14.84 25.31 1.48
N SER A 26 -15.01 24.01 1.18
CA SER A 26 -15.41 22.96 2.13
C SER A 26 -16.65 23.34 2.94
N CYS A 27 -17.53 24.19 2.39
CA CYS A 27 -18.78 24.60 3.05
C CYS A 27 -19.79 23.45 3.15
N ARG A 28 -19.68 22.48 2.24
CA ARG A 28 -20.39 21.21 2.18
C ARG A 28 -19.42 20.15 1.65
N GLU A 29 -19.63 18.91 2.04
CA GLU A 29 -18.91 17.79 1.42
C GLU A 29 -19.60 17.43 0.11
N VAL A 30 -18.80 17.10 -0.90
CA VAL A 30 -19.26 16.72 -2.23
C VAL A 30 -18.94 15.26 -2.46
N CYS A 31 -19.88 14.51 -3.02
CA CYS A 31 -19.60 13.18 -3.54
C CYS A 31 -20.11 13.04 -4.98
N GLN A 32 -19.20 13.13 -5.96
CA GLN A 32 -19.51 12.95 -7.39
C GLN A 32 -20.01 11.55 -7.73
N GLY A 33 -19.63 10.52 -6.97
CA GLY A 33 -20.07 9.14 -7.22
C GLY A 33 -21.56 8.90 -7.02
N CYS A 34 -22.27 9.83 -6.37
CA CYS A 34 -23.71 9.76 -6.12
C CYS A 34 -24.55 10.21 -7.31
N ASP A 35 -25.84 9.84 -7.28
CA ASP A 35 -26.86 10.23 -8.29
C ASP A 35 -26.40 9.97 -9.74
N ASP A 36 -26.01 8.73 -10.01
CA ASP A 36 -25.52 8.28 -11.32
C ASP A 36 -24.34 9.11 -11.88
N GLY A 37 -23.55 9.70 -11.00
CA GLY A 37 -22.40 10.53 -11.37
C GLY A 37 -22.72 12.02 -11.48
N SER A 38 -23.96 12.44 -11.17
CA SER A 38 -24.33 13.86 -11.13
C SER A 38 -23.77 14.56 -9.88
N GLY A 39 -23.51 13.80 -8.81
CA GLY A 39 -22.97 14.28 -7.56
C GLY A 39 -24.02 14.63 -6.51
N SER A 40 -23.62 14.63 -5.24
CA SER A 40 -24.50 14.99 -4.11
C SER A 40 -23.77 15.84 -3.08
N LEU A 41 -24.53 16.70 -2.40
CA LEU A 41 -24.05 17.56 -1.32
C LEU A 41 -24.44 17.00 0.04
N TRP A 42 -23.48 16.96 0.94
CA TRP A 42 -23.66 16.48 2.30
C TRP A 42 -23.34 17.59 3.31
N GLY A 43 -23.84 17.42 4.54
CA GLY A 43 -23.44 18.31 5.64
C GLY A 43 -21.93 18.27 5.84
N SER A 44 -21.31 19.44 6.00
CA SER A 44 -19.89 19.53 6.31
C SER A 44 -19.59 18.73 7.58
N ASN A 45 -18.64 17.80 7.47
CA ASN A 45 -18.24 16.87 8.53
C ASN A 45 -19.44 16.21 9.26
N SER A 46 -20.45 15.77 8.50
CA SER A 46 -21.64 15.11 9.07
C SER A 46 -21.43 13.60 9.24
N ASP A 47 -22.00 13.04 10.31
CA ASP A 47 -21.94 11.58 10.56
C ASP A 47 -22.51 10.78 9.39
N GLY A 48 -23.61 11.26 8.78
CA GLY A 48 -24.21 10.60 7.62
C GLY A 48 -23.33 10.61 6.36
N TYR A 49 -22.45 11.61 6.21
CA TYR A 49 -21.45 11.57 5.13
C TYR A 49 -20.39 10.51 5.39
N TRP A 50 -19.90 10.41 6.62
CA TRP A 50 -18.89 9.40 6.96
C TRP A 50 -19.44 7.97 6.93
N GLU A 51 -20.70 7.75 7.33
CA GLU A 51 -21.40 6.49 7.15
C GLU A 51 -21.53 6.12 5.67
N HIS A 52 -21.91 7.09 4.81
CA HIS A 52 -21.92 6.91 3.37
C HIS A 52 -20.54 6.57 2.79
N VAL A 53 -19.48 7.24 3.27
CA VAL A 53 -18.09 6.98 2.84
C VAL A 53 -17.69 5.54 3.13
N ASP A 54 -18.06 5.02 4.30
CA ASP A 54 -17.78 3.64 4.72
C ASP A 54 -18.62 2.62 3.92
N ASP A 55 -19.94 2.81 3.87
CA ASP A 55 -20.88 1.89 3.21
C ASP A 55 -20.59 1.71 1.70
N HIS A 56 -20.15 2.78 1.04
CA HIS A 56 -19.91 2.79 -0.40
C HIS A 56 -18.44 2.75 -0.80
N ASN A 57 -17.54 2.58 0.18
CA ASN A 57 -16.08 2.61 -0.01
C ASN A 57 -15.66 3.81 -0.87
N VAL A 58 -16.00 5.01 -0.44
CA VAL A 58 -15.81 6.24 -1.21
C VAL A 58 -14.39 6.78 -1.03
N CYS A 59 -13.70 7.04 -2.14
CA CYS A 59 -12.43 7.76 -2.07
C CYS A 59 -12.69 9.24 -1.79
N THR A 60 -12.30 9.74 -0.63
CA THR A 60 -12.51 11.16 -0.24
C THR A 60 -11.70 12.16 -1.06
N GLN A 61 -10.71 11.71 -1.84
CA GLN A 61 -9.89 12.58 -2.69
C GLN A 61 -10.46 12.81 -4.09
N CYS A 62 -11.20 11.84 -4.64
CA CYS A 62 -11.78 11.94 -5.99
C CYS A 62 -13.25 11.54 -6.07
N GLU A 63 -13.86 11.24 -4.91
CA GLU A 63 -15.29 11.00 -4.72
C GLU A 63 -15.80 9.77 -5.48
N ARG A 64 -14.91 8.86 -5.86
CA ARG A 64 -15.22 7.63 -6.59
C ARG A 64 -15.62 6.50 -5.64
N HIS A 65 -16.65 5.75 -6.02
CA HIS A 65 -17.13 4.58 -5.29
C HIS A 65 -16.42 3.30 -5.71
N PHE A 66 -16.27 2.39 -4.75
CA PHE A 66 -15.69 1.08 -4.97
C PHE A 66 -16.60 -0.02 -4.39
N GLY A 67 -16.64 -1.17 -5.08
CA GLY A 67 -17.47 -2.29 -4.63
C GLY A 67 -16.94 -3.01 -3.40
N THR A 68 -15.67 -2.80 -3.03
CA THR A 68 -15.04 -3.43 -1.87
C THR A 68 -14.00 -2.49 -1.23
N PRO A 69 -13.73 -2.65 0.08
CA PRO A 69 -12.68 -1.91 0.78
C PRO A 69 -11.29 -2.11 0.15
N ASP A 70 -10.97 -3.33 -0.28
CA ASP A 70 -9.68 -3.63 -0.93
C ASP A 70 -9.48 -2.83 -2.23
N ASN A 71 -10.54 -2.68 -3.02
CA ASN A 71 -10.47 -1.94 -4.28
C ASN A 71 -10.28 -0.44 -4.01
N LEU A 72 -10.94 0.11 -2.98
CA LEU A 72 -10.70 1.48 -2.53
C LEU A 72 -9.24 1.64 -2.09
N PHE A 73 -8.75 0.77 -1.22
CA PHE A 73 -7.37 0.82 -0.72
C PHE A 73 -6.35 0.83 -1.87
N GLN A 74 -6.50 -0.06 -2.86
CA GLN A 74 -5.63 -0.09 -4.04
C GLN A 74 -5.76 1.18 -4.88
N HIS A 75 -6.96 1.75 -5.00
CA HIS A 75 -7.18 2.98 -5.73
C HIS A 75 -6.56 4.19 -5.04
N GLU A 76 -6.63 4.31 -3.72
CA GLU A 76 -6.03 5.43 -2.98
C GLU A 76 -4.51 5.54 -3.20
N LEU A 77 -3.85 4.43 -3.54
CA LEU A 77 -2.44 4.44 -3.96
C LEU A 77 -2.22 5.28 -5.22
N THR A 78 -3.23 5.42 -6.10
CA THR A 78 -3.11 6.21 -7.33
C THR A 78 -2.96 7.70 -7.05
N HIS A 79 -3.54 8.20 -5.95
CA HIS A 79 -3.42 9.59 -5.52
C HIS A 79 -2.08 9.93 -4.86
N ARG A 80 -1.33 8.92 -4.41
CA ARG A 80 -0.03 9.13 -3.79
C ARG A 80 1.01 9.53 -4.84
N ALA A 81 1.82 10.53 -4.50
CA ALA A 81 3.02 10.84 -5.26
C ALA A 81 4.06 9.70 -5.09
N ALA A 82 4.82 9.43 -6.15
CA ALA A 82 5.93 8.49 -6.09
C ALA A 82 7.10 9.16 -5.37
N ASN A 83 7.20 8.93 -4.06
CA ASN A 83 8.14 9.61 -3.18
C ASN A 83 9.32 8.73 -2.74
N TYR A 84 9.38 7.47 -3.18
CA TYR A 84 10.36 6.51 -2.70
C TYR A 84 11.21 5.98 -3.84
N GLU A 85 12.49 6.32 -3.83
CA GLU A 85 13.46 5.80 -4.79
C GLU A 85 13.74 4.31 -4.54
N CYS A 86 14.02 3.57 -5.62
CA CYS A 86 14.57 2.24 -5.50
C CYS A 86 15.92 2.29 -4.78
N PHE A 87 16.19 1.30 -3.94
CA PHE A 87 17.51 1.18 -3.31
C PHE A 87 18.65 0.97 -4.31
N TYR A 88 18.34 0.48 -5.50
CA TYR A 88 19.35 0.06 -6.46
C TYR A 88 19.32 0.88 -7.76
N CYS A 89 18.27 1.65 -8.01
CA CYS A 89 18.12 2.38 -9.27
C CYS A 89 17.35 3.70 -9.08
N PRO A 90 17.43 4.65 -10.01
CA PRO A 90 16.80 5.96 -9.85
C PRO A 90 15.26 5.95 -10.07
N GLN A 91 14.63 4.76 -10.08
CA GLN A 91 13.20 4.64 -10.26
C GLN A 91 12.45 5.02 -8.99
N MET A 92 11.41 5.82 -9.13
CA MET A 92 10.55 6.26 -8.03
C MET A 92 9.27 5.44 -7.98
N PHE A 93 8.91 4.98 -6.80
CA PHE A 93 7.72 4.20 -6.54
C PHE A 93 6.76 4.92 -5.58
N LYS A 94 5.49 4.58 -5.72
CA LYS A 94 4.47 4.83 -4.71
C LYS A 94 4.59 3.75 -3.64
N THR A 95 4.38 4.07 -2.36
CA THR A 95 4.33 3.05 -1.29
C THR A 95 2.90 2.68 -0.95
N TYR A 96 2.71 1.41 -0.59
CA TYR A 96 1.50 0.91 0.04
C TYR A 96 1.28 1.57 1.40
N GLY A 97 0.03 1.62 1.87
CA GLY A 97 -0.38 2.26 3.13
C GLY A 97 0.41 1.81 4.36
N GLY A 98 0.71 0.52 4.46
CA GLY A 98 1.39 -0.07 5.61
C GLY A 98 2.91 0.14 5.61
N MET A 99 3.54 0.32 4.46
CA MET A 99 4.99 0.58 4.33
C MET A 99 5.33 2.08 4.26
N ALA A 100 4.56 2.94 4.94
CA ALA A 100 4.95 4.34 5.08
C ALA A 100 6.37 4.43 5.68
N GLY A 101 7.34 4.90 4.88
CA GLY A 101 8.75 4.96 5.28
C GLY A 101 9.58 3.70 4.99
N PHE A 102 9.05 2.67 4.32
CA PHE A 102 9.82 1.51 3.83
C PHE A 102 9.46 1.22 2.36
N PRO A 103 10.41 1.09 1.43
CA PRO A 103 10.07 1.01 0.03
C PRO A 103 9.98 -0.47 -0.35
N GLY A 104 9.01 -1.22 0.20
CA GLY A 104 8.84 -2.62 -0.21
C GLY A 104 8.40 -2.77 -1.67
N THR A 105 7.99 -1.68 -2.32
CA THR A 105 7.91 -1.60 -3.79
C THR A 105 9.27 -1.73 -4.48
N SER A 106 10.36 -1.31 -3.84
CA SER A 106 11.73 -1.58 -4.28
C SER A 106 12.09 -3.06 -4.18
N ILE A 107 11.59 -3.76 -3.15
CA ILE A 107 11.76 -5.22 -3.02
C ILE A 107 11.02 -5.96 -4.14
N ILE A 108 9.76 -5.59 -4.43
CA ILE A 108 9.00 -6.15 -5.56
C ILE A 108 9.73 -5.88 -6.88
N HIS A 109 10.27 -4.67 -7.07
CA HIS A 109 11.01 -4.29 -8.26
C HIS A 109 12.28 -5.13 -8.46
N ALA A 110 13.02 -5.41 -7.37
CA ALA A 110 14.18 -6.28 -7.37
C ALA A 110 13.80 -7.75 -7.65
N GLU A 111 12.81 -8.31 -6.94
CA GLU A 111 12.42 -9.72 -7.08
C GLU A 111 11.84 -10.07 -8.45
N ARG A 112 11.22 -9.11 -9.14
CA ARG A 112 10.71 -9.31 -10.51
C ARG A 112 11.81 -9.27 -11.58
N GLY A 113 13.07 -9.04 -11.20
CA GLY A 113 14.19 -8.92 -12.14
C GLY A 113 14.10 -7.70 -13.06
N VAL A 114 13.27 -6.72 -12.69
CA VAL A 114 13.11 -5.46 -13.46
C VAL A 114 14.21 -4.47 -13.04
N CYS A 115 14.79 -4.66 -11.86
CA CYS A 115 15.95 -3.90 -11.42
C CYS A 115 17.23 -4.48 -12.04
N SER A 116 17.93 -3.71 -12.86
CA SER A 116 19.22 -4.10 -13.44
C SER A 116 20.37 -4.09 -12.42
N ASN A 117 20.16 -3.49 -11.25
CA ASN A 117 21.22 -3.16 -10.29
C ASN A 117 21.13 -3.96 -8.97
N SER A 118 20.20 -4.93 -8.89
CA SER A 118 20.11 -5.88 -7.79
C SER A 118 19.38 -7.14 -8.23
N ASP A 119 19.89 -8.28 -7.77
CA ASP A 119 19.27 -9.57 -7.96
C ASP A 119 18.38 -9.95 -6.77
N ARG A 120 17.27 -10.65 -7.06
CA ARG A 120 16.45 -11.39 -6.09
C ARG A 120 17.32 -12.22 -5.14
N ILE A 121 18.38 -12.83 -5.65
CA ILE A 121 19.32 -13.66 -4.89
C ILE A 121 20.01 -12.85 -3.78
N ASP A 122 20.50 -11.64 -4.10
CA ASP A 122 21.18 -10.77 -3.12
C ASP A 122 20.23 -10.34 -2.01
N LEU A 123 18.98 -10.03 -2.36
CA LEU A 123 17.96 -9.65 -1.38
C LEU A 123 17.64 -10.80 -0.42
N TYR A 124 17.57 -12.04 -0.93
CA TYR A 124 17.29 -13.22 -0.11
C TYR A 124 18.46 -13.55 0.81
N MET A 125 19.68 -13.38 0.30
CA MET A 125 20.91 -13.49 1.10
C MET A 125 20.90 -12.46 2.25
N LEU A 126 20.58 -11.20 1.97
CA LEU A 126 20.45 -10.17 3.00
C LEU A 126 19.38 -10.52 4.05
N ALA A 127 18.22 -11.03 3.62
CA ALA A 127 17.20 -11.50 4.56
C ALA A 127 17.71 -12.65 5.46
N ALA A 128 18.51 -13.56 4.90
CA ALA A 128 19.13 -14.68 5.62
C ALA A 128 20.27 -14.27 6.57
N GLU A 129 20.93 -13.12 6.33
CA GLU A 129 21.91 -12.52 7.23
C GLU A 129 21.27 -11.92 8.50
N CYS A 130 19.97 -11.59 8.46
CA CYS A 130 19.27 -11.01 9.59
C CYS A 130 19.31 -11.95 10.80
N HIS A 131 19.65 -11.43 11.98
CA HIS A 131 19.81 -12.23 13.20
C HIS A 131 18.55 -13.05 13.57
N ARG A 132 17.36 -12.55 13.25
CA ARG A 132 16.08 -13.20 13.54
C ARG A 132 15.53 -14.05 12.40
N TRP A 133 16.35 -14.42 11.42
CA TRP A 133 15.93 -15.17 10.22
C TRP A 133 15.01 -16.36 10.52
N ARG A 134 15.26 -17.12 11.59
CA ARG A 134 14.46 -18.31 11.98
C ARG A 134 12.97 -18.04 12.17
N ALA A 135 12.59 -16.79 12.42
CA ALA A 135 11.20 -16.40 12.62
C ALA A 135 10.44 -16.20 11.30
N PHE A 136 11.13 -16.08 10.17
CA PHE A 136 10.51 -15.76 8.89
C PHE A 136 11.13 -16.45 7.67
N ILE A 137 12.22 -17.21 7.83
CA ILE A 137 12.85 -18.06 6.82
C ILE A 137 12.82 -19.50 7.32
N ASP A 138 12.34 -20.41 6.47
CA ASP A 138 12.37 -21.85 6.74
C ASP A 138 13.83 -22.33 6.81
N GLN A 139 14.12 -23.14 7.84
CA GLN A 139 15.45 -23.65 8.12
C GLN A 139 16.02 -24.47 6.96
N ASP A 140 15.17 -25.14 6.19
CA ASP A 140 15.59 -25.99 5.07
C ASP A 140 16.21 -25.20 3.90
N TYR A 141 15.96 -23.89 3.83
CA TYR A 141 16.48 -23.02 2.77
C TYR A 141 17.50 -21.98 3.25
N HIS A 142 17.70 -21.84 4.56
CA HIS A 142 18.55 -20.78 5.12
C HIS A 142 19.99 -20.84 4.63
N SER A 143 20.59 -22.04 4.60
CA SER A 143 22.00 -22.20 4.21
C SER A 143 22.23 -21.85 2.74
N GLU A 144 21.28 -22.24 1.89
CA GLU A 144 21.27 -21.96 0.47
C GLU A 144 21.04 -20.48 0.18
N MET A 145 20.09 -19.84 0.88
CA MET A 145 19.85 -18.40 0.76
C MET A 145 21.08 -17.60 1.20
N LEU A 146 21.69 -17.95 2.34
CA LEU A 146 22.91 -17.31 2.82
C LEU A 146 24.09 -17.53 1.87
N GLY A 147 24.11 -18.67 1.17
CA GLY A 147 25.11 -18.97 0.14
C GLY A 147 24.84 -18.34 -1.23
N GLY A 148 23.75 -17.58 -1.40
CA GLY A 148 23.41 -16.93 -2.67
C GLY A 148 22.97 -17.91 -3.77
N TRP A 149 22.34 -19.03 -3.38
CA TRP A 149 21.85 -20.01 -4.34
C TRP A 149 20.46 -19.65 -4.85
N ASP A 150 20.23 -19.82 -6.15
CA ASP A 150 18.88 -19.76 -6.71
C ASP A 150 18.09 -21.01 -6.29
N LEU A 151 17.16 -20.82 -5.35
CA LEU A 151 16.31 -21.89 -4.84
C LEU A 151 15.35 -22.44 -5.90
N GLU A 152 14.86 -21.58 -6.80
CA GLU A 152 13.92 -21.98 -7.84
C GLU A 152 14.60 -22.89 -8.86
N TYR A 153 15.84 -22.59 -9.21
CA TYR A 153 16.66 -23.44 -10.05
C TYR A 153 16.95 -24.81 -9.39
N ARG A 154 17.19 -24.83 -8.07
CA ARG A 154 17.61 -26.03 -7.32
C ARG A 154 16.45 -26.97 -6.95
N TYR A 155 15.34 -26.41 -6.52
CA TYR A 155 14.23 -27.15 -5.91
C TYR A 155 12.90 -26.96 -6.64
N GLY A 156 12.86 -26.10 -7.67
CA GLY A 156 11.62 -25.66 -8.29
C GLY A 156 10.90 -24.62 -7.43
N LYS A 157 9.58 -24.51 -7.61
CA LYS A 157 8.78 -23.55 -6.84
C LYS A 157 8.79 -23.91 -5.36
N VAL A 158 9.40 -23.05 -4.55
CA VAL A 158 9.49 -23.17 -3.09
C VAL A 158 8.92 -21.93 -2.40
N ASP A 159 8.52 -22.09 -1.14
CA ASP A 159 7.98 -21.03 -0.30
C ASP A 159 8.89 -20.82 0.92
N PRO A 160 10.06 -20.17 0.75
CA PRO A 160 11.09 -20.12 1.78
C PRO A 160 10.75 -19.19 2.94
N PHE A 161 9.79 -18.28 2.77
CA PHE A 161 9.38 -17.34 3.79
C PHE A 161 8.14 -17.83 4.51
N HIS A 162 8.02 -17.49 5.79
CA HIS A 162 6.80 -17.70 6.55
C HIS A 162 6.46 -16.51 7.43
N CYS A 163 5.17 -16.27 7.65
CA CYS A 163 4.73 -15.28 8.62
C CYS A 163 4.97 -15.81 10.05
N PRO A 164 5.64 -15.07 10.94
CA PRO A 164 5.89 -15.52 12.31
C PRO A 164 4.61 -15.75 13.13
N GLU A 165 3.53 -15.03 12.81
CA GLU A 165 2.29 -15.06 13.59
C GLU A 165 1.33 -16.15 13.09
N CYS A 166 1.02 -16.16 11.80
CA CYS A 166 0.02 -17.09 11.24
C CYS A 166 0.65 -18.34 10.58
N GLY A 167 1.97 -18.37 10.41
CA GLY A 167 2.69 -19.50 9.82
C GLY A 167 2.48 -19.72 8.32
N ILE A 168 1.75 -18.82 7.63
CA ILE A 168 1.55 -18.95 6.19
C ILE A 168 2.89 -18.90 5.46
N ARG A 169 3.10 -19.83 4.53
CA ARG A 169 4.31 -19.90 3.70
C ARG A 169 4.13 -19.09 2.43
N LEU A 170 5.17 -18.36 2.05
CA LEU A 170 5.17 -17.38 0.99
C LEU A 170 6.40 -17.56 0.08
N PRO A 171 6.24 -17.44 -1.24
CA PRO A 171 7.34 -17.64 -2.21
C PRO A 171 8.35 -16.50 -2.25
N GLN A 172 7.94 -15.31 -1.81
CA GLN A 172 8.69 -14.07 -1.99
C GLN A 172 8.72 -13.25 -0.72
N LEU A 173 9.81 -12.52 -0.52
CA LEU A 173 9.95 -11.57 0.58
C LEU A 173 8.94 -10.43 0.42
N SER A 174 8.68 -9.98 -0.82
CA SER A 174 7.59 -9.02 -1.05
C SER A 174 6.23 -9.55 -0.65
N SER A 175 5.94 -10.83 -0.93
CA SER A 175 4.67 -11.45 -0.57
C SER A 175 4.48 -11.50 0.94
N LEU A 176 5.55 -11.72 1.70
CA LEU A 176 5.53 -11.63 3.17
C LEU A 176 5.17 -10.23 3.64
N PHE A 177 5.81 -9.19 3.10
CA PHE A 177 5.48 -7.81 3.46
C PHE A 177 4.03 -7.46 3.09
N GLN A 178 3.59 -7.81 1.88
CA GLN A 178 2.22 -7.57 1.42
C GLN A 178 1.16 -8.28 2.28
N HIS A 179 1.43 -9.53 2.69
CA HIS A 179 0.55 -10.28 3.57
C HIS A 179 0.33 -9.59 4.92
N ILE A 180 1.40 -9.03 5.49
CA ILE A 180 1.35 -8.31 6.78
C ILE A 180 0.61 -6.99 6.60
N GLU A 181 0.80 -6.30 5.47
CA GLU A 181 0.13 -5.03 5.19
C GLU A 181 -1.36 -5.14 4.92
N SER A 182 -1.82 -6.22 4.29
CA SER A 182 -3.24 -6.39 3.98
C SER A 182 -4.07 -6.73 5.23
N ASN A 183 -3.50 -6.62 6.43
CA ASN A 183 -4.11 -7.01 7.69
C ASN A 183 -4.67 -8.44 7.65
N SER A 184 -4.02 -9.33 6.89
CA SER A 184 -4.42 -10.74 6.79
C SER A 184 -4.15 -11.53 8.07
N CYS A 185 -3.34 -10.99 8.99
CA CYS A 185 -3.09 -11.53 10.32
C CYS A 185 -2.70 -10.41 11.30
N ASP A 186 -2.50 -10.77 12.58
CA ASP A 186 -2.17 -9.83 13.66
C ASP A 186 -0.69 -9.37 13.66
N GLN A 187 0.13 -9.85 12.72
CA GLN A 187 1.51 -9.41 12.58
C GLN A 187 1.58 -7.94 12.14
N THR A 188 2.53 -7.17 12.71
CA THR A 188 2.80 -5.80 12.28
C THR A 188 4.18 -5.68 11.61
N LEU A 189 4.36 -4.65 10.77
CA LEU A 189 5.64 -4.34 10.12
C LEU A 189 6.67 -3.70 11.06
N ASN A 190 6.22 -3.12 12.17
CA ASN A 190 7.06 -2.32 13.06
C ASN A 190 7.61 -3.13 14.24
N ASP A 191 7.05 -4.30 14.53
CA ASP A 191 7.35 -5.04 15.76
C ASP A 191 8.01 -6.40 15.51
N GLY A 192 8.60 -6.95 16.57
CA GLY A 192 9.12 -8.31 16.60
C GLY A 192 10.22 -8.60 15.58
N ALA A 193 10.17 -9.78 14.98
CA ALA A 193 11.17 -10.23 14.01
C ALA A 193 11.05 -9.49 12.66
N ILE A 194 9.84 -9.15 12.23
CA ILE A 194 9.59 -8.43 10.98
C ILE A 194 10.10 -6.99 11.06
N GLY A 195 9.86 -6.29 12.17
CA GLY A 195 10.44 -4.96 12.38
C GLY A 195 11.97 -4.95 12.34
N GLN A 196 12.60 -5.99 12.92
CA GLN A 196 14.06 -6.14 12.85
C GLN A 196 14.57 -6.43 11.44
N LEU A 197 13.89 -7.30 10.68
CA LEU A 197 14.20 -7.55 9.28
C LEU A 197 14.07 -6.27 8.46
N ARG A 198 12.97 -5.53 8.62
CA ARG A 198 12.72 -4.28 7.91
C ARG A 198 13.82 -3.25 8.17
N ASN A 199 14.17 -3.04 9.44
CA ASN A 199 15.22 -2.10 9.82
C ASN A 199 16.61 -2.55 9.33
N PHE A 200 16.88 -3.87 9.36
CA PHE A 200 18.13 -4.43 8.85
C PHE A 200 18.27 -4.19 7.34
N LEU A 201 17.24 -4.51 6.56
CA LEU A 201 17.21 -4.29 5.12
C LEU A 201 17.36 -2.80 4.80
N TRP A 202 16.62 -1.93 5.48
CA TRP A 202 16.77 -0.48 5.32
C TRP A 202 18.23 -0.06 5.52
N ASN A 203 18.85 -0.41 6.65
CA ASN A 203 20.23 -0.02 6.95
C ASN A 203 21.28 -0.58 5.98
N ARG A 204 21.02 -1.72 5.34
CA ARG A 204 21.93 -2.34 4.36
C ARG A 204 21.74 -1.82 2.95
N LEU A 205 20.56 -1.31 2.63
CA LEU A 205 20.18 -0.88 1.28
C LEU A 205 20.20 0.64 1.09
N THR A 206 20.24 1.41 2.17
CA THR A 206 20.38 2.89 2.13
C THR A 206 21.78 3.39 2.49
N GLN A 207 22.78 2.52 2.56
CA GLN A 207 24.20 2.87 2.79
C GLN A 207 25.05 2.52 1.59
#